data_AF-A0A2V9ML53-F1
#
_entry.id   AF-A0A2V9ML53-F1
#
_cell.length_a   1.000
_cell.length_b   1.000
_cell.length_c   1.000
_cell.angle_alpha   90.00
_cell.angle_beta   90.00
_cell.angle_gamma   90.00
#
_symmetry.space_group_name_H-M   'P 1'
#
loop_
_entity.id
_entity.type
_entity.pdbx_description
1 polymer ?
#
loop_
_entity_poly.entity_id
_entity_poly.type
_entity_poly.pdbx_seq_one_letter_code
_entity_poly.pdbx_strand_id
1 'polypeptide(L)'
;MKHENHDGTGIDRKLHNPIEDRLVPLEPLDLSKVRSIDDLVRAMAKTAFTGRQIGEAADVLEAMARDKDCFVVMTLAGAMTVAKQGLIV
;
A
#
# COMPACT_ATOMS: atom_id res chain seq x y z
N MET A 1 -52.10 6.72 -8.83
CA MET A 1 -50.69 6.29 -8.86
C MET A 1 -49.83 7.47 -8.45
N LYS A 2 -49.35 7.51 -7.20
CA LYS A 2 -48.44 8.57 -6.73
C LYS A 2 -47.02 8.03 -6.85
N HIS A 3 -46.20 8.70 -7.65
CA HIS A 3 -44.76 8.48 -7.69
C HIS A 3 -44.18 8.99 -6.37
N GLU A 4 -43.65 8.07 -5.56
CA GLU A 4 -42.82 8.43 -4.42
C GLU A 4 -41.44 8.85 -4.93
N ASN A 5 -41.15 10.15 -4.80
CA ASN A 5 -39.79 10.65 -4.93
C ASN A 5 -39.01 10.14 -3.71
N HIS A 6 -38.12 9.17 -3.94
CA HIS A 6 -37.08 8.82 -2.97
C HIS A 6 -36.10 9.99 -2.89
N ASP A 7 -36.39 10.95 -2.00
CA ASP A 7 -35.38 11.91 -1.54
C ASP A 7 -34.21 11.09 -1.00
N GLY A 8 -33.04 11.23 -1.63
CA GLY A 8 -31.78 10.52 -1.32
C GLY A 8 -31.20 10.84 0.06
N THR A 9 -32.05 10.84 1.08
CA THR A 9 -31.70 10.88 2.49
C THR A 9 -30.92 9.59 2.79
N GLY A 10 -29.61 9.75 2.88
CA GLY A 10 -28.67 8.67 3.12
C GLY A 10 -29.06 7.91 4.40
N ILE A 11 -29.01 6.59 4.32
CA ILE A 11 -29.13 5.67 5.45
C ILE A 11 -28.24 6.21 6.58
N ASP A 12 -28.79 6.40 7.78
CA ASP A 12 -28.01 6.78 8.97
C ASP A 12 -27.01 5.65 9.26
N ARG A 13 -25.73 5.90 8.96
CA ARG A 13 -24.65 4.92 9.12
C ARG A 13 -23.97 5.18 10.45
N LYS A 14 -24.06 4.20 11.36
CA LYS A 14 -23.23 4.17 12.56
C LYS A 14 -21.77 3.88 12.16
N LEU A 15 -20.95 4.94 12.07
CA LEU A 15 -19.52 4.82 11.80
C LEU A 15 -18.79 4.33 13.08
N HIS A 16 -17.79 3.47 12.90
CA HIS A 16 -16.98 2.95 13.99
C HIS A 16 -15.81 3.90 14.33
N ASN A 17 -15.27 3.81 15.54
CA ASN A 17 -14.18 4.67 15.97
C ASN A 17 -12.84 4.17 15.39
N PRO A 18 -12.16 4.94 14.52
CA PRO A 18 -10.94 4.49 13.86
C PRO A 18 -9.77 4.23 14.83
N ILE A 19 -9.79 4.83 16.02
CA ILE A 19 -8.78 4.61 17.06
C ILE A 19 -8.98 3.24 17.70
N GLU A 20 -10.23 2.86 17.99
CA GLU A 20 -10.57 1.54 18.53
C GLU A 20 -10.24 0.43 17.53
N ASP A 21 -10.41 0.72 16.24
CA ASP A 21 -10.02 -0.15 15.11
C ASP A 21 -8.52 -0.20 14.86
N ARG A 22 -7.72 0.61 15.55
CA ARG A 22 -6.26 0.73 15.37
C ARG A 22 -5.88 1.06 13.92
N LEU A 23 -6.70 1.87 13.25
CA LEU A 23 -6.40 2.30 11.90
C LEU A 23 -5.23 3.29 11.93
N VAL A 24 -4.32 3.13 10.97
CA VAL A 24 -3.19 4.05 10.77
C VAL A 24 -3.61 5.12 9.77
N PRO A 25 -3.53 6.42 10.13
CA PRO A 25 -3.91 7.50 9.23
C PRO A 25 -2.98 7.57 8.02
N LEU A 26 -3.51 8.12 6.94
CA LEU A 26 -2.76 8.39 5.72
C LEU A 26 -2.04 9.75 5.83
N GLU A 27 -0.87 9.85 5.24
CA GLU A 27 -0.10 11.10 5.14
C GLU A 27 0.13 11.46 3.65
N PRO A 28 0.06 12.76 3.27
CA PRO A 28 0.48 13.19 1.94
C PRO A 28 1.98 12.96 1.73
N LEU A 29 2.35 12.54 0.52
CA LEU A 29 3.75 12.41 0.13
C LEU A 29 4.37 13.81 -0.06
N ASP A 30 5.31 14.16 0.82
CA ASP A 30 6.04 15.44 0.79
C ASP A 30 7.45 15.23 0.26
N LEU A 31 7.65 15.53 -1.03
CA LEU A 31 8.93 15.33 -1.72
C LEU A 31 10.05 16.24 -1.20
N SER A 32 9.72 17.35 -0.52
CA SER A 32 10.75 18.23 0.07
C SER A 32 11.53 17.57 1.21
N LYS A 33 10.98 16.50 1.80
CA LYS A 33 11.57 15.72 2.88
C LYS A 33 12.32 14.47 2.39
N VAL A 34 12.19 14.11 1.12
CA VAL A 34 12.81 12.91 0.53
C VAL A 34 14.25 13.20 0.16
N ARG A 35 15.22 12.49 0.77
CA ARG A 35 16.65 12.64 0.49
C ARG A 35 17.27 11.41 -0.18
N SER A 36 16.52 10.32 -0.22
CA SER A 36 16.91 9.04 -0.79
C SER A 36 15.71 8.26 -1.33
N ILE A 37 15.97 7.20 -2.09
CA ILE A 37 14.91 6.29 -2.55
C ILE A 37 14.28 5.52 -1.38
N ASP A 38 15.05 5.21 -0.32
CA ASP A 38 14.50 4.62 0.90
C ASP A 38 13.49 5.57 1.56
N ASP A 39 13.82 6.87 1.69
CA ASP A 39 12.88 7.87 2.22
C ASP A 39 11.60 7.94 1.38
N LEU A 40 11.73 7.86 0.05
CA LEU A 40 10.59 7.87 -0.86
C LEU A 40 9.68 6.66 -0.62
N VAL A 41 10.24 5.45 -0.59
CA VAL A 41 9.49 4.20 -0.39
C VAL A 41 8.83 4.16 0.99
N ARG A 42 9.54 4.59 2.04
CA ARG A 42 8.98 4.71 3.40
C ARG A 42 7.87 5.75 3.49
N ALA A 43 7.99 6.87 2.78
CA ALA A 43 6.92 7.86 2.72
C ALA A 43 5.71 7.35 1.92
N MET A 44 5.93 6.60 0.83
CA MET A 44 4.87 5.94 0.07
C MET A 44 4.07 4.95 0.92
N ALA A 45 4.72 4.24 1.87
CA ALA A 45 4.07 3.32 2.82
C ALA A 45 2.90 3.99 3.58
N LYS A 46 2.99 5.30 3.81
CA LYS A 46 1.98 6.08 4.53
C LYS A 46 0.83 6.58 3.66
N THR A 47 0.90 6.37 2.34
CA THR A 47 -0.15 6.74 1.39
C THR A 47 -1.17 5.62 1.22
N ALA A 48 -2.17 5.81 0.36
CA ALA A 48 -3.20 4.81 0.07
C ALA A 48 -2.80 3.89 -1.10
N PHE A 49 -3.60 2.84 -1.32
CA PHE A 49 -3.50 1.95 -2.48
C PHE A 49 -2.11 1.30 -2.63
N THR A 50 -1.58 1.28 -3.84
CA THR A 50 -0.30 0.62 -4.19
C THR A 50 0.91 1.29 -3.53
N GLY A 51 0.82 2.57 -3.15
CA GLY A 51 1.91 3.22 -2.41
C GLY A 51 2.19 2.56 -1.07
N ARG A 52 1.12 2.20 -0.33
CA ARG A 52 1.23 1.43 0.92
C ARG A 52 1.89 0.07 0.69
N GLN A 53 1.42 -0.64 -0.33
CA GLN A 53 1.90 -1.98 -0.66
C GLN A 53 3.39 -2.00 -1.00
N ILE A 54 3.91 -0.98 -1.68
CA ILE A 54 5.34 -0.89 -2.02
C ILE A 54 6.21 -0.78 -0.76
N GLY A 55 5.81 0.06 0.20
CA GLY A 55 6.53 0.20 1.47
C GLY A 55 6.51 -1.08 2.30
N GLU A 56 5.33 -1.69 2.45
CA GLU A 56 5.17 -2.97 3.15
C GLU A 56 5.99 -4.09 2.48
N ALA A 57 5.99 -4.17 1.15
CA ALA A 57 6.78 -5.16 0.42
C ALA A 57 8.29 -4.94 0.60
N ALA A 58 8.75 -3.69 0.66
CA ALA A 58 10.15 -3.37 0.90
C ALA A 58 10.61 -3.81 2.29
N ASP A 59 9.82 -3.54 3.34
CA ASP A 59 10.13 -3.96 4.71
C ASP A 59 10.16 -5.51 4.82
N VAL A 60 9.22 -6.22 4.19
CA VAL A 60 9.22 -7.70 4.16
C VAL A 60 10.43 -8.25 3.40
N LEU A 61 10.76 -7.67 2.24
CA LEU A 61 11.93 -8.07 1.46
C LEU A 61 13.23 -7.84 2.22
N GLU A 62 13.35 -6.71 2.91
CA GLU A 62 14.48 -6.41 3.79
C GLU A 62 14.59 -7.45 4.92
N ALA A 63 13.49 -7.78 5.60
CA ALA A 63 13.47 -8.75 6.68
C ALA A 63 13.95 -10.13 6.20
N MET A 64 13.44 -10.61 5.05
CA MET A 64 13.90 -11.86 4.44
C MET A 64 15.39 -11.82 4.07
N ALA A 65 15.88 -10.70 3.53
CA ALA A 65 17.28 -10.56 3.12
C ALA A 65 18.26 -10.50 4.30
N ARG A 66 17.81 -9.99 5.46
CA ARG A 66 18.61 -9.90 6.69
C ARG A 66 18.70 -11.23 7.44
N ASP A 67 17.63 -12.02 7.42
CA ASP A 67 17.58 -13.32 8.08
C ASP A 67 18.38 -14.37 7.29
N LYS A 68 19.43 -14.90 7.92
CA LYS A 68 20.33 -15.90 7.29
C LYS A 68 19.75 -17.30 7.26
N ASP A 69 18.73 -17.57 8.07
CA ASP A 69 18.04 -18.85 8.14
C ASP A 69 16.76 -18.85 7.27
N CYS A 70 16.42 -17.71 6.65
CA CYS A 70 15.26 -17.57 5.78
C CYS A 70 15.49 -18.24 4.42
N PHE A 71 14.68 -19.25 4.09
CA PHE A 71 14.63 -19.83 2.75
C PHE A 71 13.69 -19.02 1.84
N VAL A 72 14.28 -18.23 0.94
CA VAL A 72 13.53 -17.31 0.07
C VAL A 72 13.10 -18.01 -1.23
N VAL A 73 11.81 -17.99 -1.53
CA VAL A 73 11.23 -18.49 -2.78
C VAL A 73 10.73 -17.31 -3.63
N MET A 74 11.28 -17.17 -4.84
CA MET A 74 10.87 -16.14 -5.79
C MET A 74 10.17 -16.77 -6.99
N THR A 75 8.96 -16.30 -7.29
CA THR A 75 8.15 -16.79 -8.41
C THR A 75 7.85 -15.64 -9.36
N LEU A 76 8.20 -15.79 -10.64
CA LEU A 76 8.16 -14.71 -11.62
C LEU A 76 7.44 -15.16 -12.89
N ALA A 77 6.63 -14.28 -13.45
CA ALA A 77 6.05 -14.51 -14.76
C ALA A 77 7.10 -14.31 -15.85
N GLY A 78 7.05 -15.13 -16.92
CA GLY A 78 7.93 -14.97 -18.08
C GLY A 78 7.84 -13.58 -18.73
N ALA A 79 6.72 -12.88 -18.57
CA ALA A 79 6.53 -11.50 -19.05
C ALA A 79 7.55 -10.50 -18.47
N MET A 80 8.13 -10.77 -17.30
CA MET A 80 9.12 -9.88 -16.66
C MET A 80 10.37 -9.71 -17.52
N THR A 81 10.82 -10.77 -18.20
CA THR A 81 12.00 -10.72 -19.08
C THR A 81 11.70 -9.93 -20.35
N VAL A 82 10.51 -10.11 -20.93
CA VAL A 82 10.01 -9.35 -22.09
C VAL A 82 9.91 -7.86 -21.74
N ALA A 83 9.46 -7.55 -20.51
CA ALA A 83 9.40 -6.20 -19.96
C ALA A 83 10.77 -5.60 -19.56
N LYS A 84 11.88 -6.22 -20.01
CA LYS A 84 13.27 -5.79 -19.77
C LYS A 84 13.69 -5.73 -18.31
N GLN A 85 13.00 -6.46 -17.43
CA GLN A 85 13.38 -6.55 -16.01
C GLN A 85 14.45 -7.62 -15.72
N GLY A 86 15.02 -8.28 -16.73
CA GLY A 86 15.94 -9.42 -16.55
C GLY A 86 17.32 -9.11 -15.95
N LEU A 87 17.62 -7.86 -15.62
CA LEU A 87 18.78 -7.52 -14.77
C LEU A 87 18.40 -7.33 -13.30
N ILE A 88 17.10 -7.17 -13.01
CA ILE A 88 16.56 -6.99 -11.67
C ILE A 88 16.12 -8.34 -11.09
N VAL A 89 15.57 -9.22 -11.95
CA VAL A 89 15.04 -10.53 -11.57
C VAL A 89 15.90 -11.69 -12.04
#